data_AF-A0A6G3R8G2-F1
#
_entry.id   AF-A0A6G3R8G2-F1
#
_cell.length_a   1.000
_cell.length_b   1.000
_cell.length_c   1.000
_cell.angle_alpha   90.00
_cell.angle_beta   90.00
_cell.angle_gamma   90.00
#
_symmetry.space_group_name_H-M   'P 1'
#
loop_
_entity.id
_entity.type
_entity.pdbx_description
1 polymer ?
#
loop_
_entity_poly.entity_id
_entity_poly.type
_entity_poly.pdbx_seq_one_letter_code
_entity_poly.pdbx_strand_id
1 'polypeptide(L)'
;MRRRLAPEAHRGNALHPGAWWVWAIGLGTAASRTTNPLLLGLLIGVAGYVVAARRTSAPWAKSYGAFVKLGLAVIAIRLVFAIVLGSPIPGTHTVVTLPEVPLPEWARGVRIGGRVTAEGLLFALYDGIRLAGLLICVGAANALASPARLLKSLPGALYEVGVAVVVAMTFAPNLIVDVQRLRAARRLRGRPDRGIRGLLQVGLPVLEGALERSVALAAAMDARGFGRTSPVPARVRRAISVLTLGGLMGVCVGTYGLLTAQGTSYGLPALAAGLTCALAGLRLGGRRAVRTRYRPDPWGPRAWLVAGSGVAVAALTIWSATRAP
;
A
#
# COMPACT_ATOMS: atom_id res chain seq x y z
N MET A 1 6.91 4.02 -36.33
CA MET A 1 6.76 4.25 -34.88
C MET A 1 6.10 3.01 -34.23
N ARG A 2 6.90 2.00 -33.85
CA ARG A 2 6.39 0.75 -33.26
C ARG A 2 5.77 1.06 -31.89
N ARG A 3 4.45 0.98 -31.76
CA ARG A 3 3.77 0.95 -30.45
C ARG A 3 4.42 -0.19 -29.66
N ARG A 4 5.17 0.13 -28.59
CA ARG A 4 5.64 -0.88 -27.63
C ARG A 4 4.38 -1.47 -26.99
N LEU A 5 3.88 -2.56 -27.56
CA LEU A 5 2.78 -3.34 -26.99
C LEU A 5 3.20 -3.74 -25.58
N ALA A 6 2.35 -3.46 -24.60
CA ALA A 6 2.63 -3.83 -23.22
C ALA A 6 2.82 -5.36 -23.17
N PRO A 7 3.84 -5.88 -22.46
CA PRO A 7 4.12 -7.31 -22.42
C PRO A 7 2.89 -8.07 -21.90
N GLU A 8 2.43 -9.06 -22.67
CA GLU A 8 1.36 -9.94 -22.25
C GLU A 8 1.84 -10.89 -21.16
N ALA A 9 1.06 -11.00 -20.08
CA ALA A 9 1.40 -11.82 -18.94
C ALA A 9 1.27 -13.32 -19.28
N HIS A 10 2.36 -13.93 -19.74
CA HIS A 10 2.44 -15.38 -19.96
C HIS A 10 2.85 -16.10 -18.66
N ARG A 11 2.41 -17.36 -18.47
CA ARG A 11 2.76 -18.19 -17.31
C ARG A 11 4.29 -18.29 -17.06
N GLY A 12 5.12 -18.19 -18.10
CA GLY A 12 6.59 -18.18 -17.99
C GLY A 12 7.22 -16.84 -17.59
N ASN A 13 6.48 -15.72 -17.67
CA ASN A 13 6.94 -14.38 -17.30
C ASN A 13 6.27 -13.82 -16.04
N ALA A 14 5.32 -14.56 -15.45
CA ALA A 14 4.63 -14.19 -14.23
C ALA A 14 5.60 -14.27 -13.03
N LEU A 15 6.13 -13.11 -12.64
CA LEU A 15 6.86 -12.96 -11.39
C LEU A 15 5.88 -13.09 -10.21
N HIS A 16 6.35 -13.72 -9.13
CA HIS A 16 5.56 -13.81 -7.91
C HIS A 16 5.20 -12.41 -7.39
N PRO A 17 3.92 -12.09 -7.14
CA PRO A 17 3.48 -10.75 -6.72
C PRO A 17 4.21 -10.23 -5.48
N GLY A 18 4.52 -11.13 -4.55
CA GLY A 18 5.28 -10.80 -3.35
C GLY A 18 6.70 -10.26 -3.62
N ALA A 19 7.35 -10.65 -4.72
CA ALA A 19 8.69 -10.15 -5.05
C ALA A 19 8.67 -8.66 -5.39
N TRP A 20 7.63 -8.20 -6.10
CA TRP A 20 7.44 -6.77 -6.39
C TRP A 20 7.16 -5.95 -5.14
N TRP A 21 6.42 -6.50 -4.18
CA TRP A 21 6.19 -5.87 -2.89
C TRP A 21 7.46 -5.75 -2.06
N VAL A 22 8.25 -6.83 -1.94
CA VAL A 22 9.54 -6.81 -1.24
C VAL A 22 10.47 -5.78 -1.89
N TRP A 23 10.53 -5.76 -3.23
CA TRP A 23 11.32 -4.79 -3.97
C TRP A 23 10.89 -3.34 -3.71
N ALA A 24 9.59 -3.05 -3.79
CA ALA A 24 9.06 -1.71 -3.56
C ALA A 24 9.22 -1.24 -2.11
N ILE A 25 9.07 -2.14 -1.13
CA ILE A 25 9.35 -1.86 0.29
C ILE A 25 10.84 -1.54 0.47
N GLY A 26 11.73 -2.26 -0.21
CA GLY A 26 13.17 -1.97 -0.20
C GLY A 26 13.49 -0.56 -0.72
N LEU A 27 12.93 -0.19 -1.88
CA LEU A 27 13.07 1.17 -2.42
C LEU A 27 12.44 2.24 -1.52
N GLY A 28 11.27 1.97 -0.94
CA GLY A 28 10.61 2.87 0.01
C GLY A 28 11.43 3.07 1.28
N THR A 29 12.07 2.01 1.78
CA THR A 29 12.97 2.07 2.93
C THR A 29 14.19 2.94 2.62
N ALA A 30 14.81 2.76 1.45
CA ALA A 30 15.90 3.61 0.99
C ALA A 30 15.50 5.09 0.84
N ALA A 31 14.33 5.36 0.24
CA ALA A 31 13.79 6.71 0.14
C ALA A 31 13.50 7.34 1.51
N SER A 32 13.02 6.54 2.47
CA SER A 32 12.77 7.00 3.84
C SER A 32 14.04 7.32 4.62
N ARG A 33 15.21 6.84 4.19
CA ARG A 33 16.50 7.06 4.89
C ARG A 33 17.41 8.08 4.20
N THR A 34 17.01 8.60 3.05
CA THR A 34 17.83 9.52 2.24
C THR A 34 17.20 10.91 2.18
N THR A 35 18.02 11.94 2.37
CA THR A 35 17.65 13.36 2.17
C THR A 35 18.23 13.93 0.87
N ASN A 36 19.18 13.23 0.25
CA ASN A 36 19.81 13.65 -1.01
C ASN A 36 18.79 13.58 -2.18
N PRO A 37 18.48 14.71 -2.85
CA PRO A 37 17.48 14.77 -3.90
C PRO A 37 17.88 13.97 -5.15
N LEU A 38 19.17 13.82 -5.44
CA LEU A 38 19.66 13.05 -6.59
C LEU A 38 19.34 11.56 -6.41
N LEU A 39 19.58 11.02 -5.21
CA LEU A 39 19.26 9.63 -4.89
C LEU A 39 17.74 9.39 -4.89
N LEU A 40 16.95 10.32 -4.35
CA LEU A 40 15.48 10.23 -4.41
C LEU A 40 14.98 10.27 -5.87
N GLY A 41 15.52 11.16 -6.69
CA GLY A 41 15.23 11.23 -8.12
C GLY A 41 15.58 9.93 -8.85
N LEU A 42 16.72 9.33 -8.53
CA LEU A 42 17.14 8.04 -9.09
C LEU A 42 16.22 6.89 -8.67
N LEU A 43 15.81 6.81 -7.40
CA LEU A 43 14.84 5.81 -6.92
C LEU A 43 13.49 5.96 -7.64
N ILE A 44 12.97 7.18 -7.76
CA ILE A 44 11.74 7.48 -8.50
C ILE A 44 11.88 7.12 -9.98
N GLY A 45 13.02 7.45 -10.60
CA GLY A 45 13.32 7.13 -11.99
C GLY A 45 13.36 5.63 -12.25
N VAL A 46 14.03 4.86 -11.38
CA VAL A 46 14.09 3.39 -11.44
C VAL A 46 12.69 2.80 -11.25
N ALA A 47 11.92 3.28 -10.27
CA ALA A 47 10.55 2.84 -10.06
C ALA A 47 9.68 3.07 -11.30
N GLY A 48 9.75 4.28 -11.89
CA GLY A 48 9.05 4.63 -13.12
C GLY A 48 9.49 3.80 -14.33
N TYR A 49 10.78 3.58 -14.49
CA TYR A 49 11.34 2.75 -15.56
C TYR A 49 10.85 1.31 -15.46
N VAL A 50 10.94 0.69 -14.28
CA VAL A 50 10.52 -0.70 -14.05
C VAL A 50 9.02 -0.84 -14.30
N VAL A 51 8.19 0.10 -13.83
CA VAL A 51 6.76 0.12 -14.13
C VAL A 51 6.52 0.27 -15.63
N ALA A 52 7.19 1.19 -16.32
CA ALA A 52 7.03 1.37 -17.76
C ALA A 52 7.43 0.12 -18.56
N ALA A 53 8.50 -0.58 -18.14
CA ALA A 53 9.03 -1.75 -18.82
C ALA A 53 8.26 -3.05 -18.51
N ARG A 54 7.65 -3.17 -17.32
CA ARG A 54 7.06 -4.43 -16.83
C ARG A 54 5.56 -4.35 -16.58
N ARG A 55 4.91 -3.18 -16.71
CA ARG A 55 3.45 -3.08 -16.57
C ARG A 55 2.74 -3.90 -17.65
N THR A 56 1.81 -4.74 -17.21
CA THR A 56 0.90 -5.49 -18.08
C THR A 56 -0.28 -4.62 -18.52
N SER A 57 -0.99 -4.95 -19.60
CA SER A 57 -2.16 -4.21 -20.12
C SER A 57 -3.42 -4.20 -19.23
N ALA A 58 -3.30 -4.60 -17.97
CA ALA A 58 -4.42 -4.79 -17.06
C ALA A 58 -4.91 -3.48 -16.41
N PRO A 59 -6.18 -3.41 -15.94
CA PRO A 59 -6.74 -2.18 -15.35
C PRO A 59 -5.95 -1.63 -14.17
N TRP A 60 -5.39 -2.50 -13.31
CA TRP A 60 -4.57 -2.09 -12.15
C TRP A 60 -3.25 -1.44 -12.56
N ALA A 61 -2.74 -1.67 -13.77
CA ALA A 61 -1.51 -1.04 -14.25
C ALA A 61 -1.66 0.48 -14.46
N LYS A 62 -2.90 0.98 -14.56
CA LYS A 62 -3.19 2.42 -14.63
C LYS A 62 -3.07 3.11 -13.26
N SER A 63 -3.03 2.34 -12.16
CA SER A 63 -2.93 2.89 -10.79
C SER A 63 -1.66 3.72 -10.57
N TYR A 64 -0.54 3.35 -11.21
CA TYR A 64 0.72 4.09 -11.09
C TYR A 64 0.56 5.58 -11.43
N GLY A 65 -0.19 5.90 -12.49
CA GLY A 65 -0.44 7.29 -12.87
C GLY A 65 -1.22 8.07 -11.81
N ALA A 66 -2.13 7.41 -11.08
CA ALA A 66 -2.85 8.03 -9.96
C ALA A 66 -1.90 8.30 -8.77
N PHE A 67 -1.03 7.35 -8.43
CA PHE A 67 -0.03 7.53 -7.37
C PHE A 67 0.99 8.65 -7.69
N VAL A 68 1.44 8.75 -8.95
CA VAL A 68 2.31 9.86 -9.39
C VAL A 68 1.57 11.20 -9.27
N LYS A 69 0.31 11.28 -9.72
CA LYS A 69 -0.51 12.51 -9.57
C LYS A 69 -0.71 12.90 -8.12
N LEU A 70 -0.97 11.93 -7.24
CA LEU A 70 -1.06 12.18 -5.80
C LEU A 70 0.29 12.66 -5.23
N GLY A 71 1.42 12.10 -5.69
CA GLY A 71 2.75 12.54 -5.26
C GLY A 71 3.03 13.99 -5.67
N LEU A 72 2.67 14.36 -6.90
CA LEU A 72 2.73 15.74 -7.38
C LEU A 72 1.80 16.67 -6.57
N ALA A 73 0.60 16.20 -6.22
CA ALA A 73 -0.32 16.96 -5.38
C ALA A 73 0.27 17.18 -3.97
N VAL A 74 0.92 16.18 -3.37
CA VAL A 74 1.61 16.33 -2.07
C VAL A 74 2.71 17.38 -2.16
N ILE A 75 3.53 17.38 -3.22
CA ILE A 75 4.56 18.39 -3.45
C ILE A 75 3.92 19.78 -3.58
N ALA A 76 2.89 19.92 -4.42
CA ALA A 76 2.21 21.20 -4.63
C ALA A 76 1.60 21.74 -3.33
N ILE A 77 0.91 20.90 -2.57
CA ILE A 77 0.36 21.24 -1.25
C ILE A 77 1.49 21.68 -0.32
N ARG A 78 2.58 20.91 -0.20
CA ARG A 78 3.73 21.27 0.64
C ARG A 78 4.34 22.63 0.28
N LEU A 79 4.49 22.93 -1.01
CA LEU A 79 4.98 24.23 -1.47
C LEU A 79 4.01 25.36 -1.14
N VAL A 80 2.71 25.16 -1.37
CA VAL A 80 1.69 26.16 -1.02
C VAL A 80 1.70 26.42 0.49
N PHE A 81 1.75 25.39 1.32
CA PHE A 81 1.86 25.55 2.77
C PHE A 81 3.15 26.29 3.16
N ALA A 82 4.29 26.00 2.54
CA ALA A 82 5.54 26.71 2.80
C ALA A 82 5.52 28.20 2.36
N ILE A 83 4.78 28.52 1.29
CA ILE A 83 4.61 29.90 0.80
C ILE A 83 3.62 30.67 1.70
N VAL A 84 2.51 30.05 2.10
CA VAL A 84 1.40 30.71 2.82
C VAL A 84 1.66 30.81 4.32
N LEU A 85 2.18 29.76 4.96
CA LEU A 85 2.46 29.74 6.41
C LEU A 85 3.90 30.15 6.74
N GLY A 86 4.72 30.42 5.71
CA GLY A 86 6.16 30.59 5.84
C GLY A 86 6.88 29.27 6.16
N SER A 87 8.20 29.28 5.98
CA SER A 87 9.06 28.17 6.39
C SER A 87 9.67 28.47 7.76
N PRO A 88 9.71 27.50 8.70
CA PRO A 88 10.41 27.65 9.98
C PRO A 88 11.94 27.71 9.83
N ILE A 89 12.47 27.60 8.61
CA ILE A 89 13.90 27.54 8.33
C ILE A 89 14.43 28.96 8.08
N PRO A 90 15.44 29.42 8.85
CA PRO A 90 16.12 30.67 8.59
C PRO A 90 16.77 30.63 7.20
N GLY A 91 16.48 31.64 6.37
CA GLY A 91 17.07 31.77 5.03
C GLY A 91 17.47 33.21 4.75
N THR A 92 18.57 33.39 4.03
CA THR A 92 19.11 34.71 3.69
C THR A 92 18.59 35.19 2.34
N HIS A 93 18.21 34.28 1.44
CA HIS A 93 17.76 34.61 0.09
C HIS A 93 16.24 34.68 -0.01
N THR A 94 15.69 35.90 0.02
CA THR A 94 14.25 36.10 -0.16
C THR A 94 13.88 36.15 -1.63
N VAL A 95 12.93 35.30 -2.02
CA VAL A 95 12.39 35.23 -3.39
C VAL A 95 11.20 36.17 -3.53
N VAL A 96 10.25 36.11 -2.59
CA VAL A 96 9.01 36.90 -2.61
C VAL A 96 8.64 37.31 -1.20
N THR A 97 8.16 38.53 -1.01
CA THR A 97 7.59 39.01 0.25
C THR A 97 6.08 39.12 0.11
N LEU A 98 5.33 38.24 0.79
CA LEU A 98 3.87 38.35 0.86
C LEU A 98 3.50 39.32 2.00
N PRO A 99 2.44 40.13 1.83
CA PRO A 99 1.95 41.00 2.89
C PRO A 99 1.58 40.16 4.12
N GLU A 100 2.16 40.52 5.27
CA GLU A 100 1.90 39.83 6.53
C GLU A 100 0.52 40.23 7.04
N VAL A 101 -0.33 39.23 7.32
CA VAL A 101 -1.60 39.47 8.02
C VAL A 101 -1.31 39.36 9.52
N PRO A 102 -1.49 40.43 10.31
CA PRO A 102 -1.29 40.36 11.75
C PRO A 102 -2.34 39.41 12.34
N LEU A 103 -1.88 38.27 12.82
CA LEU A 103 -2.73 37.30 13.51
C LEU A 103 -2.86 37.67 15.00
N PRO A 104 -4.06 37.49 15.58
CA PRO A 104 -4.32 37.80 16.99
C PRO A 104 -3.45 36.98 17.95
N GLU A 105 -3.24 37.49 19.17
CA GLU A 105 -2.27 37.03 20.19
C GLU A 105 -2.28 35.51 20.49
N TRP A 106 -3.40 34.82 20.25
CA TRP A 106 -3.58 33.37 20.43
C TRP A 106 -2.98 32.51 19.31
N ALA A 107 -2.64 33.11 18.16
CA ALA A 107 -2.07 32.46 16.98
C ALA A 107 -0.65 32.95 16.65
N ARG A 108 0.09 33.52 17.61
CA ARG A 108 1.48 34.02 17.43
C ARG A 108 2.50 32.97 16.95
N GLY A 109 2.16 31.68 17.02
CA GLY A 109 2.99 30.58 16.49
C GLY A 109 2.84 30.31 15.00
N VAL A 110 1.85 30.89 14.32
CA VAL A 110 1.60 30.71 12.88
C VAL A 110 1.66 32.08 12.22
N ARG A 111 2.62 32.29 11.32
CA ARG A 111 2.65 33.50 10.48
C ARG A 111 1.94 33.17 9.16
N ILE A 112 0.91 33.94 8.81
CA ILE A 112 0.29 33.84 7.47
C ILE A 112 0.89 34.97 6.63
N GLY A 113 1.65 34.59 5.60
CA GLY A 113 2.44 35.51 4.78
C GLY A 113 3.85 35.79 5.34
N GLY A 114 4.53 36.77 4.75
CA GLY A 114 5.90 37.16 5.11
C GLY A 114 6.94 36.84 4.02
N ARG A 115 8.22 36.86 4.42
CA ARG A 115 9.36 36.64 3.53
C ARG A 115 9.47 35.16 3.15
N VAL A 116 9.20 34.83 1.88
CA VAL A 116 9.42 33.49 1.31
C VAL A 116 10.89 33.36 0.92
N THR A 117 11.60 32.49 1.64
CA THR A 117 13.03 32.23 1.41
C THR A 117 13.23 31.08 0.41
N ALA A 118 14.29 31.16 -0.38
CA ALA A 118 14.65 30.11 -1.33
C ALA A 118 14.98 28.80 -0.59
N GLU A 119 15.65 28.91 0.56
CA GLU A 119 16.02 27.80 1.45
C GLU A 119 14.79 27.09 2.00
N GLY A 120 13.79 27.86 2.44
CA GLY A 120 12.52 27.31 2.91
C GLY A 120 11.73 26.58 1.82
N LEU A 121 11.73 27.13 0.61
CA LEU A 121 11.09 26.51 -0.54
C LEU A 121 11.81 25.22 -0.99
N LEU A 122 13.15 25.24 -1.02
CA LEU A 122 13.96 24.05 -1.33
C LEU A 122 13.73 22.93 -0.30
N PHE A 123 13.68 23.27 0.99
CA PHE A 123 13.41 22.28 2.02
C PHE A 123 12.03 21.66 1.87
N ALA A 124 10.99 22.48 1.65
CA ALA A 124 9.63 22.00 1.42
C ALA A 124 9.55 21.13 0.15
N LEU A 125 10.28 21.50 -0.90
CA LEU A 125 10.40 20.72 -2.13
C LEU A 125 11.06 19.36 -1.87
N TYR A 126 12.19 19.33 -1.15
CA TYR A 126 12.92 18.09 -0.88
C TYR A 126 12.13 17.14 0.01
N ASP A 127 11.48 17.63 1.06
CA ASP A 127 10.63 16.78 1.90
C ASP A 127 9.37 16.33 1.14
N GLY A 128 8.82 17.20 0.27
CA GLY A 128 7.76 16.84 -0.66
C GLY A 128 8.16 15.72 -1.63
N ILE A 129 9.35 15.80 -2.23
CA ILE A 129 9.90 14.77 -3.14
C ILE A 129 10.08 13.44 -2.39
N ARG A 130 10.54 13.48 -1.13
CA ARG A 130 10.67 12.28 -0.29
C ARG A 130 9.33 11.58 -0.08
N LEU A 131 8.30 12.31 0.32
CA LEU A 131 6.94 11.78 0.49
C LEU A 131 6.35 11.28 -0.83
N ALA A 132 6.54 12.02 -1.92
CA ALA A 132 6.12 11.61 -3.24
C ALA A 132 6.83 10.31 -3.68
N GLY A 133 8.12 10.16 -3.39
CA GLY A 133 8.89 8.95 -3.67
C GLY A 133 8.34 7.72 -2.97
N LEU A 134 7.97 7.84 -1.69
CA LEU A 134 7.30 6.77 -0.94
C LEU A 134 5.99 6.36 -1.61
N LEU A 135 5.18 7.35 -2.00
CA LEU A 135 3.90 7.12 -2.65
C LEU A 135 4.06 6.46 -4.03
N ILE A 136 5.08 6.86 -4.79
CA ILE A 136 5.44 6.29 -6.09
C ILE A 136 5.92 4.83 -5.93
N CYS A 137 6.69 4.50 -4.89
CA CYS A 137 7.10 3.11 -4.60
C CYS A 137 5.88 2.22 -4.33
N VAL A 138 4.93 2.69 -3.52
CA VAL A 138 3.66 1.99 -3.28
C VAL A 138 2.84 1.84 -4.58
N GLY A 139 2.79 2.90 -5.38
CA GLY A 139 2.16 2.87 -6.69
C GLY A 139 2.80 1.87 -7.65
N ALA A 140 4.13 1.73 -7.62
CA ALA A 140 4.87 0.76 -8.42
C ALA A 140 4.52 -0.66 -8.00
N ALA A 141 4.46 -0.96 -6.69
CA ALA A 141 4.03 -2.26 -6.18
C ALA A 141 2.62 -2.62 -6.68
N ASN A 142 1.66 -1.70 -6.56
CA ASN A 142 0.27 -1.92 -6.98
C ASN A 142 0.10 -2.05 -8.50
N ALA A 143 0.95 -1.40 -9.29
CA ALA A 143 0.91 -1.50 -10.74
C ALA A 143 1.54 -2.80 -11.27
N LEU A 144 2.53 -3.34 -10.57
CA LEU A 144 3.30 -4.52 -10.98
C LEU A 144 2.75 -5.84 -10.39
N ALA A 145 2.23 -5.81 -9.16
CA ALA A 145 1.65 -6.96 -8.48
C ALA A 145 0.13 -6.98 -8.67
N SER A 146 -0.44 -8.10 -9.15
CA SER A 146 -1.91 -8.19 -9.20
C SER A 146 -2.49 -8.53 -7.82
N PRO A 147 -3.47 -7.76 -7.32
CA PRO A 147 -4.06 -7.99 -5.99
C PRO A 147 -4.64 -9.40 -5.82
N ALA A 148 -5.33 -9.90 -6.84
CA ALA A 148 -5.91 -11.24 -6.82
C ALA A 148 -4.87 -12.37 -6.74
N ARG A 149 -3.69 -12.21 -7.35
CA ARG A 149 -2.62 -13.23 -7.23
C ARG A 149 -1.93 -13.14 -5.87
N LEU A 150 -1.76 -11.92 -5.33
CA LEU A 150 -1.23 -11.72 -3.99
C LEU A 150 -2.13 -12.39 -2.94
N LEU A 151 -3.45 -12.21 -3.02
CA LEU A 151 -4.42 -12.88 -2.14
C LEU A 151 -4.32 -14.41 -2.21
N LYS A 152 -4.13 -14.97 -3.41
CA LYS A 152 -3.93 -16.42 -3.60
C LYS A 152 -2.61 -16.93 -3.04
N SER A 153 -1.61 -16.06 -2.89
CA SER A 153 -0.31 -16.40 -2.29
C SER A 153 -0.28 -16.31 -0.76
N LEU A 154 -1.37 -15.86 -0.12
CA LEU A 154 -1.44 -15.76 1.33
C LEU A 154 -1.32 -17.14 2.02
N PRO A 155 -0.71 -17.20 3.22
CA PRO A 155 -0.65 -18.43 4.01
C PRO A 155 -2.04 -18.95 4.34
N GLY A 156 -2.17 -20.28 4.49
CA GLY A 156 -3.47 -20.92 4.78
C GLY A 156 -4.13 -20.43 6.06
N ALA A 157 -3.38 -19.86 7.01
CA ALA A 157 -3.94 -19.23 8.21
C ALA A 157 -4.86 -18.05 7.90
N LEU A 158 -4.67 -17.40 6.75
CA LEU A 158 -5.49 -16.27 6.29
C LEU A 158 -6.52 -16.72 5.25
N TYR A 159 -6.83 -18.03 5.15
CA TYR A 159 -7.73 -18.55 4.13
C TYR A 159 -9.13 -17.93 4.21
N GLU A 160 -9.71 -17.85 5.41
CA GLU A 160 -11.04 -17.27 5.62
C GLU A 160 -11.09 -15.80 5.21
N VAL A 161 -10.07 -15.03 5.63
CA VAL A 161 -9.90 -13.63 5.22
C VAL A 161 -9.73 -13.52 3.70
N GLY A 162 -8.91 -14.39 3.10
CA GLY A 162 -8.67 -14.43 1.66
C GLY A 162 -9.93 -14.73 0.86
N VAL A 163 -10.75 -15.69 1.31
CA VAL A 163 -12.06 -15.99 0.71
C VAL A 163 -12.98 -14.79 0.80
N ALA A 164 -13.11 -14.16 1.98
CA ALA A 164 -13.93 -12.97 2.16
C ALA A 164 -13.51 -11.83 1.21
N VAL A 165 -12.20 -11.58 1.05
CA VAL A 165 -11.71 -10.54 0.14
C VAL A 165 -11.95 -10.90 -1.33
N VAL A 166 -11.73 -12.16 -1.73
CA VAL A 166 -11.98 -12.61 -3.11
C VAL A 166 -13.47 -12.51 -3.46
N VAL A 167 -14.34 -12.91 -2.53
CA VAL A 167 -15.79 -12.72 -2.61
C VAL A 167 -16.09 -11.23 -2.77
N ALA A 168 -15.61 -10.37 -1.88
CA ALA A 168 -15.84 -8.92 -1.97
C ALA A 168 -15.37 -8.31 -3.30
N MET A 169 -14.20 -8.70 -3.80
CA MET A 169 -13.68 -8.24 -5.11
C MET A 169 -14.55 -8.70 -6.29
N THR A 170 -15.27 -9.82 -6.15
CA THR A 170 -16.19 -10.32 -7.17
C THR A 170 -17.57 -9.65 -7.07
N PHE A 171 -18.06 -9.40 -5.86
CA PHE A 171 -19.36 -8.74 -5.66
C PHE A 171 -19.33 -7.23 -5.90
N ALA A 172 -18.21 -6.55 -5.63
CA ALA A 172 -18.06 -5.11 -5.83
C ALA A 172 -18.45 -4.62 -7.25
N PRO A 173 -17.93 -5.20 -8.35
CA PRO A 173 -18.33 -4.77 -9.70
C PRO A 173 -19.81 -5.03 -9.98
N ASN A 174 -20.37 -6.14 -9.48
CA ASN A 174 -21.79 -6.47 -9.64
C ASN A 174 -22.68 -5.45 -8.93
N LEU A 175 -22.35 -5.07 -7.69
CA LEU A 175 -23.03 -4.03 -6.94
C LEU A 175 -23.04 -2.68 -7.67
N ILE A 176 -21.93 -2.31 -8.33
CA ILE A 176 -21.86 -1.07 -9.12
C ILE A 176 -22.85 -1.12 -10.29
N VAL A 177 -22.91 -2.24 -11.00
CA VAL A 177 -23.85 -2.44 -12.12
C VAL A 177 -25.29 -2.38 -11.62
N ASP A 178 -25.61 -3.01 -10.49
CA ASP A 178 -26.95 -3.00 -9.90
C ASP A 178 -27.37 -1.58 -9.50
N VAL A 179 -26.46 -0.82 -8.86
CA VAL A 179 -26.69 0.60 -8.53
C VAL A 179 -26.94 1.42 -9.80
N GLN A 180 -26.16 1.21 -10.86
CA GLN A 180 -26.35 1.91 -12.13
C GLN A 180 -27.70 1.59 -12.77
N ARG A 181 -28.09 0.30 -12.81
CA ARG A 181 -29.39 -0.14 -13.31
C ARG A 181 -30.54 0.47 -12.52
N LEU A 182 -30.44 0.49 -11.19
CA LEU A 182 -31.49 1.04 -10.32
C LEU A 182 -31.59 2.57 -10.41
N ARG A 183 -30.47 3.27 -10.61
CA ARG A 183 -30.48 4.71 -10.93
C ARG A 183 -31.14 4.98 -12.28
N ALA A 184 -30.81 4.20 -13.32
CA ALA A 184 -31.42 4.34 -14.64
C ALA A 184 -32.94 4.10 -14.61
N ALA A 185 -33.39 3.01 -13.96
CA ALA A 185 -34.82 2.70 -13.82
C ALA A 185 -35.61 3.80 -13.09
N ARG A 186 -35.00 4.47 -12.10
CA ARG A 186 -35.65 5.58 -11.39
C ARG A 186 -35.69 6.86 -12.19
N ARG A 187 -34.65 7.16 -12.97
CA ARG A 187 -34.67 8.27 -13.94
C ARG A 187 -35.81 8.10 -14.94
N LEU A 188 -36.02 6.89 -15.46
CA LEU A 188 -37.15 6.59 -16.36
C LEU A 188 -38.52 6.74 -15.68
N ARG A 189 -38.59 6.63 -14.34
CA ARG A 189 -39.82 6.83 -13.54
C ARG A 189 -39.99 8.26 -13.04
N GLY A 190 -39.21 9.23 -13.55
CA GLY A 190 -39.26 10.64 -13.11
C GLY A 190 -38.89 10.87 -11.64
N ARG A 191 -38.28 9.89 -10.98
CA ARG A 191 -37.93 9.96 -9.56
C ARG A 191 -36.56 10.61 -9.38
N PRO A 192 -36.39 11.52 -8.42
CA PRO A 192 -35.09 12.14 -8.15
C PRO A 192 -34.05 11.09 -7.72
N ASP A 193 -32.90 11.10 -8.36
CA ASP A 193 -31.79 10.17 -8.13
C ASP A 193 -30.64 10.78 -7.31
N ARG A 194 -30.73 12.08 -6.97
CA ARG A 194 -29.74 12.86 -6.20
C ARG A 194 -30.26 13.20 -4.80
N GLY A 195 -29.34 13.33 -3.84
CA GLY A 195 -29.62 13.67 -2.44
C GLY A 195 -29.75 12.47 -1.50
N ILE A 196 -29.89 12.72 -0.19
CA ILE A 196 -29.92 11.71 0.87
C ILE A 196 -31.11 10.75 0.72
N ARG A 197 -32.30 11.29 0.40
CA ARG A 197 -33.50 10.47 0.08
C ARG A 197 -33.28 9.61 -1.16
N GLY A 198 -32.66 10.17 -2.19
CA GLY A 198 -32.26 9.43 -3.39
C GLY A 198 -31.31 8.29 -3.05
N LEU A 199 -30.32 8.52 -2.17
CA LEU A 199 -29.35 7.54 -1.72
C LEU A 199 -30.01 6.39 -0.94
N LEU A 200 -30.85 6.68 0.05
CA LEU A 200 -31.57 5.65 0.83
C LEU A 200 -32.44 4.77 -0.08
N GLN A 201 -33.11 5.37 -1.07
CA GLN A 201 -33.96 4.66 -2.03
C GLN A 201 -33.17 3.82 -3.07
N VAL A 202 -31.87 4.08 -3.30
CA VAL A 202 -31.01 3.14 -4.08
C VAL A 202 -30.40 2.10 -3.15
N GLY A 203 -29.99 2.55 -1.96
CA GLY A 203 -29.20 1.78 -1.03
C GLY A 203 -30.00 0.61 -0.49
N LEU A 204 -31.25 0.83 -0.08
CA LEU A 204 -32.06 -0.22 0.53
C LEU A 204 -32.31 -1.41 -0.42
N PRO A 205 -32.76 -1.24 -1.68
CA PRO A 205 -32.94 -2.38 -2.59
C PRO A 205 -31.61 -3.05 -3.00
N VAL A 206 -30.52 -2.27 -3.07
CA VAL A 206 -29.20 -2.83 -3.38
C VAL A 206 -28.67 -3.66 -2.23
N LEU A 207 -28.91 -3.24 -0.98
CA LEU A 207 -28.58 -4.00 0.23
C LEU A 207 -29.41 -5.27 0.32
N GLU A 208 -30.71 -5.19 0.05
CA GLU A 208 -31.60 -6.36 -0.02
C GLU A 208 -31.09 -7.38 -1.04
N GLY A 209 -30.83 -6.94 -2.29
CA GLY A 209 -30.28 -7.82 -3.32
C GLY A 209 -28.84 -8.30 -3.02
N ALA A 210 -28.07 -7.57 -2.21
CA ALA A 210 -26.78 -8.04 -1.72
C ALA A 210 -26.94 -9.12 -0.64
N LEU A 211 -27.91 -8.97 0.26
CA LEU A 211 -28.25 -9.94 1.30
C LEU A 211 -28.72 -11.25 0.67
N GLU A 212 -29.67 -11.22 -0.26
CA GLU A 212 -30.13 -12.42 -0.98
C GLU A 212 -28.98 -13.18 -1.64
N ARG A 213 -28.10 -12.47 -2.35
CA ARG A 213 -26.91 -13.06 -2.98
C ARG A 213 -25.92 -13.62 -1.96
N SER A 214 -25.75 -12.95 -0.81
CA SER A 214 -24.88 -13.44 0.26
C SER A 214 -25.40 -14.74 0.87
N VAL A 215 -26.72 -14.85 1.07
CA VAL A 215 -27.39 -16.06 1.56
C VAL A 215 -27.27 -17.20 0.54
N ALA A 216 -27.55 -16.92 -0.74
CA ALA A 216 -27.41 -17.91 -1.80
C ALA A 216 -25.96 -18.41 -1.95
N LEU A 217 -24.98 -17.49 -1.85
CA LEU A 217 -23.56 -17.86 -1.87
C LEU A 217 -23.19 -18.71 -0.66
N ALA A 218 -23.65 -18.34 0.54
CA ALA A 218 -23.39 -19.09 1.76
C ALA A 218 -23.93 -20.53 1.66
N ALA A 219 -25.17 -20.70 1.18
CA ALA A 219 -25.75 -22.02 0.93
C ALA A 219 -24.95 -22.84 -0.08
N ALA A 220 -24.52 -22.21 -1.19
CA ALA A 220 -23.68 -22.87 -2.19
C ALA A 220 -22.26 -23.22 -1.67
N MET A 221 -21.72 -22.42 -0.76
CA MET A 221 -20.44 -22.68 -0.09
C MET A 221 -20.56 -23.86 0.88
N ASP A 222 -21.62 -23.92 1.68
CA ASP A 222 -21.86 -25.01 2.62
C ASP A 222 -22.07 -26.35 1.88
N ALA A 223 -22.86 -26.35 0.80
CA ALA A 223 -23.06 -27.53 -0.05
C ALA A 223 -21.75 -28.07 -0.68
N ARG A 224 -20.77 -27.20 -0.93
CA ARG A 224 -19.43 -27.57 -1.44
C ARG A 224 -18.44 -27.95 -0.34
N GLY A 225 -18.88 -27.94 0.94
CA GLY A 225 -18.06 -28.29 2.09
C GLY A 225 -17.05 -27.22 2.51
N PHE A 226 -17.27 -25.95 2.14
CA PHE A 226 -16.45 -24.85 2.67
C PHE A 226 -16.62 -24.72 4.19
N GLY A 227 -15.58 -24.31 4.90
CA GLY A 227 -15.61 -24.13 6.36
C GLY A 227 -15.25 -25.36 7.19
N ARG A 228 -15.02 -26.53 6.56
CA ARG A 228 -14.50 -27.71 7.27
C ARG A 228 -13.04 -27.48 7.68
N THR A 229 -12.81 -27.31 8.98
CA THR A 229 -11.46 -27.22 9.55
C THR A 229 -10.96 -28.61 9.96
N SER A 230 -9.66 -28.87 9.75
CA SER A 230 -9.04 -30.09 10.30
C SER A 230 -8.95 -29.98 11.83
N PRO A 231 -9.29 -31.03 12.59
CA PRO A 231 -9.16 -31.01 14.05
C PRO A 231 -7.68 -30.90 14.43
N VAL A 232 -7.32 -29.82 15.14
CA VAL A 232 -5.95 -29.55 15.57
C VAL A 232 -5.86 -29.63 17.10
N PRO A 233 -4.85 -30.32 17.67
CA PRO A 233 -4.68 -30.43 19.12
C PRO A 233 -4.65 -29.06 19.82
N ALA A 234 -5.24 -28.98 21.01
CA ALA A 234 -5.33 -27.73 21.79
C ALA A 234 -3.96 -27.09 22.07
N ARG A 235 -2.88 -27.89 22.17
CA ARG A 235 -1.50 -27.41 22.32
C ARG A 235 -1.03 -26.64 21.08
N VAL A 236 -1.26 -27.18 19.90
CA VAL A 236 -0.93 -26.51 18.62
C VAL A 236 -1.79 -25.26 18.45
N ARG A 237 -3.06 -25.28 18.93
CA ARG A 237 -3.91 -24.09 18.91
C ARG A 237 -3.33 -22.95 19.73
N ARG A 238 -2.93 -23.22 20.98
CA ARG A 238 -2.28 -22.24 21.84
C ARG A 238 -0.94 -21.78 21.28
N ALA A 239 -0.12 -22.69 20.75
CA ALA A 239 1.15 -22.34 20.12
C ALA A 239 0.96 -21.36 18.94
N ILE A 240 -0.05 -21.57 18.09
CA ILE A 240 -0.38 -20.64 17.00
C ILE A 240 -0.71 -19.26 17.57
N SER A 241 -1.62 -19.17 18.55
CA SER A 241 -2.00 -17.88 19.15
C SER A 241 -0.82 -17.15 19.79
N VAL A 242 0.02 -17.86 20.55
CA VAL A 242 1.21 -17.29 21.19
C VAL A 242 2.24 -16.85 20.14
N LEU A 243 2.51 -17.66 19.12
CA LEU A 243 3.45 -17.32 18.05
C LEU A 243 2.97 -16.13 17.22
N THR A 244 1.68 -16.06 16.90
CA THR A 244 1.13 -14.94 16.12
C THR A 244 1.06 -13.65 16.91
N LEU A 245 0.57 -13.69 18.16
CA LEU A 245 0.46 -12.50 19.02
C LEU A 245 1.84 -12.02 19.47
N GLY A 246 2.69 -12.95 19.94
CA GLY A 246 4.07 -12.65 20.32
C GLY A 246 4.91 -12.18 19.13
N GLY A 247 4.71 -12.76 17.95
CA GLY A 247 5.33 -12.30 16.72
C GLY A 247 4.91 -10.88 16.33
N LEU A 248 3.59 -10.58 16.40
CA LEU A 248 3.08 -9.24 16.10
C LEU A 248 3.60 -8.20 17.09
N MET A 249 3.59 -8.51 18.40
CA MET A 249 4.20 -7.64 19.41
C MET A 249 5.71 -7.45 19.16
N GLY A 250 6.44 -8.51 18.83
CA GLY A 250 7.86 -8.44 18.50
C GLY A 250 8.13 -7.56 17.28
N VAL A 251 7.26 -7.60 16.26
CA VAL A 251 7.34 -6.69 15.11
C VAL A 251 7.10 -5.23 15.53
N CYS A 252 6.11 -4.97 16.39
CA CYS A 252 5.86 -3.63 16.92
C CYS A 252 7.06 -3.10 17.71
N VAL A 253 7.59 -3.89 18.64
CA VAL A 253 8.76 -3.55 19.47
C VAL A 253 10.00 -3.34 18.59
N GLY A 254 10.25 -4.24 17.64
CA GLY A 254 11.38 -4.13 16.72
C GLY A 254 11.30 -2.88 15.83
N THR A 255 10.11 -2.60 15.29
CA THR A 255 9.88 -1.39 14.47
C THR A 255 10.07 -0.12 15.30
N TYR A 256 9.54 -0.09 16.52
CA TYR A 256 9.75 1.02 17.44
C TYR A 256 11.24 1.19 17.77
N GLY A 257 11.95 0.11 18.08
CA GLY A 257 13.40 0.14 18.33
C GLY A 257 14.18 0.76 17.17
N LEU A 258 13.84 0.42 15.92
CA LEU A 258 14.47 0.98 14.71
C LEU A 258 14.20 2.47 14.46
N LEU A 259 13.18 3.03 15.11
CA LEU A 259 12.83 4.45 15.04
C LEU A 259 13.49 5.27 16.16
N THR A 260 14.00 4.61 17.20
CA THR A 260 14.69 5.27 18.33
C THR A 260 16.21 5.28 18.14
N ALA A 261 16.88 6.34 18.58
CA ALA A 261 18.35 6.43 18.50
C ALA A 261 19.07 5.35 19.33
N GLN A 262 18.49 4.97 20.48
CA GLN A 262 19.04 3.95 21.39
C GLN A 262 18.69 2.52 20.97
N GLY A 263 17.72 2.33 20.07
CA GLY A 263 17.19 1.02 19.69
C GLY A 263 17.90 0.34 18.52
N THR A 264 19.02 0.88 18.05
CA THR A 264 19.78 0.32 16.93
C THR A 264 20.29 -1.11 17.22
N SER A 265 20.65 -1.42 18.47
CA SER A 265 21.21 -2.72 18.86
C SER A 265 20.15 -3.82 19.01
N TYR A 266 18.98 -3.52 19.56
CA TYR A 266 17.92 -4.50 19.81
C TYR A 266 16.77 -4.46 18.79
N GLY A 267 16.63 -3.39 18.00
CA GLY A 267 15.54 -3.21 17.04
C GLY A 267 15.54 -4.25 15.92
N LEU A 268 16.69 -4.46 15.26
CA LEU A 268 16.87 -5.48 14.21
C LEU A 268 16.64 -6.91 14.72
N PRO A 269 17.28 -7.39 15.80
CA PRO A 269 17.05 -8.74 16.28
C PRO A 269 15.63 -8.95 16.81
N ALA A 270 15.03 -7.96 17.48
CA ALA A 270 13.64 -8.03 17.92
C ALA A 270 12.67 -8.09 16.73
N LEU A 271 12.91 -7.30 15.68
CA LEU A 271 12.11 -7.36 14.46
C LEU A 271 12.23 -8.73 13.77
N ALA A 272 13.44 -9.27 13.65
CA ALA A 272 13.68 -10.58 13.05
C ALA A 272 13.03 -11.71 13.86
N ALA A 273 13.16 -11.69 15.18
CA ALA A 273 12.49 -12.63 16.08
C ALA A 273 10.96 -12.52 15.98
N GLY A 274 10.42 -11.29 16.01
CA GLY A 274 8.99 -11.05 15.83
C GLY A 274 8.46 -11.58 14.50
N LEU A 275 9.17 -11.29 13.40
CA LEU A 275 8.79 -11.72 12.05
C LEU A 275 8.83 -13.25 11.94
N THR A 276 9.86 -13.91 12.47
CA THR A 276 10.00 -15.37 12.44
C THR A 276 8.92 -16.05 13.28
N CYS A 277 8.63 -15.55 14.49
CA CYS A 277 7.52 -16.03 15.31
C CYS A 277 6.17 -15.86 14.60
N ALA A 278 5.90 -14.69 14.00
CA ALA A 278 4.66 -14.44 13.26
C ALA A 278 4.52 -15.39 12.06
N LEU A 279 5.58 -15.55 11.28
CA LEU A 279 5.62 -16.46 10.14
C LEU A 279 5.43 -17.92 10.57
N ALA A 280 6.07 -18.36 11.65
CA ALA A 280 5.89 -19.70 12.21
C ALA A 280 4.45 -19.93 12.67
N GLY A 281 3.85 -18.96 13.37
CA GLY A 281 2.44 -18.99 13.77
C GLY A 281 1.49 -19.11 12.58
N LEU A 282 1.72 -18.32 11.52
CA LEU A 282 0.96 -18.39 10.27
C LEU A 282 1.15 -19.73 9.52
N ARG A 283 2.38 -20.27 9.52
CA ARG A 283 2.70 -21.54 8.85
C ARG A 283 2.04 -22.72 9.55
N LEU A 284 2.07 -22.73 10.88
CA LEU A 284 1.38 -23.72 11.71
C LEU A 284 -0.15 -23.57 11.61
N GLY A 285 -0.66 -22.34 11.59
CA GLY A 285 -2.07 -22.03 11.36
C GLY A 285 -2.57 -22.53 10.01
N GLY A 286 -1.72 -22.50 8.99
CA GLY A 286 -2.04 -23.03 7.66
C GLY A 286 -2.32 -24.53 7.60
N ARG A 287 -1.91 -25.31 8.61
CA ARG A 287 -2.22 -26.75 8.71
C ARG A 287 -3.69 -27.04 9.05
N ARG A 288 -4.46 -26.05 9.50
CA ARG A 288 -5.89 -26.19 9.80
C ARG A 288 -6.79 -26.17 8.56
N ALA A 289 -6.31 -25.52 7.49
CA ALA A 289 -7.10 -25.27 6.29
C ALA A 289 -7.06 -26.49 5.36
N VAL A 290 -8.21 -27.12 5.13
CA VAL A 290 -8.38 -28.15 4.09
C VAL A 290 -8.30 -27.44 2.73
N ARG A 291 -7.18 -27.62 2.03
CA ARG A 291 -6.95 -26.96 0.73
C ARG A 291 -7.46 -27.81 -0.42
N THR A 292 -8.24 -27.20 -1.31
CA THR A 292 -8.33 -27.66 -2.71
C THR A 292 -7.03 -27.27 -3.42
N ARG A 293 -6.54 -28.09 -4.36
CA ARG A 293 -5.23 -27.91 -5.02
C ARG A 293 -5.19 -26.61 -5.84
N TYR A 294 -4.76 -25.51 -5.22
CA TYR A 294 -4.25 -24.35 -5.94
C TYR A 294 -2.78 -24.61 -6.30
N ARG A 295 -2.44 -24.52 -7.59
CA ARG A 295 -1.05 -24.60 -8.06
C ARG A 295 -0.43 -23.20 -7.93
N PRO A 296 0.44 -22.96 -6.93
CA PRO A 296 0.97 -21.62 -6.68
C PRO A 296 1.89 -21.17 -7.82
N ASP A 297 2.00 -19.87 -8.04
CA ASP A 297 3.06 -19.33 -8.89
C ASP A 297 4.42 -19.66 -8.26
N PRO A 298 5.37 -20.29 -8.99
CA PRO A 298 6.64 -20.69 -8.42
C PRO A 298 7.50 -19.46 -8.07
N TRP A 299 8.08 -19.47 -6.88
CA TRP A 299 9.10 -18.48 -6.51
C TRP A 299 10.43 -18.84 -7.18
N GLY A 300 10.58 -18.43 -8.44
CA GLY A 300 11.76 -18.74 -9.26
C GLY A 300 12.96 -17.81 -9.00
N PRO A 301 14.08 -18.05 -9.69
CA PRO A 301 15.32 -17.26 -9.55
C PRO A 301 15.12 -15.78 -9.88
N ARG A 302 14.26 -15.46 -10.86
CA ARG A 302 13.91 -14.07 -11.19
C ARG A 302 13.22 -13.33 -10.05
N ALA A 303 12.38 -14.03 -9.28
CA ALA A 303 11.71 -13.45 -8.11
C ALA A 303 12.72 -13.15 -6.99
N TRP A 304 13.69 -14.04 -6.78
CA TRP A 304 14.82 -13.82 -5.87
C TRP A 304 15.68 -12.63 -6.28
N LEU A 305 16.02 -12.48 -7.56
CA LEU A 305 16.81 -11.34 -8.04
C LEU A 305 16.09 -10.00 -7.84
N VAL A 306 14.77 -9.95 -8.11
CA VAL A 306 13.97 -8.73 -7.93
C VAL A 306 13.81 -8.39 -6.44
N ALA A 307 13.44 -9.37 -5.61
CA ALA A 307 13.33 -9.16 -4.17
C ALA A 307 14.69 -8.80 -3.56
N GLY A 308 15.75 -9.51 -3.96
CA GLY A 308 17.11 -9.31 -3.51
C GLY A 308 17.67 -7.94 -3.89
N SER A 309 17.37 -7.41 -5.08
CA SER A 309 17.83 -6.07 -5.47
C SER A 309 17.19 -4.97 -4.61
N GLY A 310 15.90 -5.08 -4.27
CA GLY A 310 15.27 -4.13 -3.35
C GLY A 310 15.81 -4.22 -1.93
N VAL A 311 16.04 -5.44 -1.43
CA VAL A 311 16.68 -5.67 -0.13
C VAL A 311 18.11 -5.13 -0.11
N ALA A 312 18.88 -5.34 -1.18
CA ALA A 312 20.24 -4.82 -1.31
C ALA A 312 20.26 -3.29 -1.30
N VAL A 313 19.36 -2.62 -2.02
CA VAL A 313 19.24 -1.15 -1.99
C VAL A 313 18.90 -0.64 -0.59
N ALA A 314 17.98 -1.30 0.12
CA ALA A 314 17.67 -0.94 1.51
C ALA A 314 18.88 -1.16 2.45
N ALA A 315 19.55 -2.30 2.34
CA ALA A 315 20.71 -2.62 3.18
C ALA A 315 21.88 -1.67 2.94
N LEU A 316 22.20 -1.37 1.67
CA LEU A 316 23.28 -0.45 1.30
C LEU A 316 23.01 0.97 1.77
N THR A 317 21.77 1.46 1.67
CA THR A 317 21.40 2.80 2.15
C THR A 317 21.43 2.91 3.67
N ILE A 318 20.99 1.86 4.38
CA ILE A 318 21.11 1.80 5.85
C ILE A 318 22.59 1.79 6.24
N TRP A 319 23.40 0.95 5.58
CA TRP A 319 24.82 0.84 5.86
C TRP A 319 25.60 2.12 5.55
N SER A 320 25.30 2.79 4.43
CA SER A 320 25.93 4.08 4.11
C SER A 320 25.59 5.14 5.16
N ALA A 321 24.34 5.19 5.62
CA ALA A 321 23.91 6.11 6.66
C ALA A 321 24.60 5.86 8.01
N THR A 322 25.04 4.62 8.29
CA THR A 322 25.82 4.32 9.52
C THR A 322 27.30 4.67 9.42
N ARG A 323 27.87 4.80 8.21
CA ARG A 323 29.31 5.06 8.00
C ARG A 323 29.65 6.52 7.72
N ALA A 324 28.70 7.30 7.21
CA ALA A 324 28.83 8.73 7.03
C ALA A 324 27.77 9.43 7.89
N PRO A 325 28.06 9.72 9.17
CA PRO A 325 27.19 10.53 10.03
C PRO A 325 27.05 11.96 9.51
#